data_AF-A0A934HW48-F1
#
_entry.id   AF-A0A934HW48-F1
#
_cell.length_a   1.000
_cell.length_b   1.000
_cell.length_c   1.000
_cell.angle_alpha   90.00
_cell.angle_beta   90.00
_cell.angle_gamma   90.00
#
_symmetry.space_group_name_H-M   'P 1'
#
loop_
_entity.id
_entity.type
_entity.pdbx_description
1 polymer ?
#
loop_
_entity_poly.entity_id
_entity_poly.type
_entity_poly.pdbx_seq_one_letter_code
_entity_poly.pdbx_strand_id
1 'polypeptide(L)'
;MKNLYVIAPNEDLSEQLQLMIEAFSRNFDSVIYIREFKDCLCLKDKKILFVLELGFTGFDLPMLKFFESLKNKGNDIFYGSIASLLVHSSSELGTKGAAQDIVFMANNFGCSFIGHPLVEATKSLRNFLTWQKTLQIPLKDICTHLCSNLGKRLLDYKNVSHDKTKKNITVLYSSPHKVSNTLELWHMASKNLTDFIINEIQIENGEILDCKGCSYTLCLHYGKKNRCFYGGFMTENVLPAIEKADSIVWLCPNYNDAIAANLTATINRLTVLYHKTGFHDKSTFGVIVSGNSGSDSVAKQLIGALSINKGFRLPPYAIITETANDPNSIFKIEGIENKAKIFAKHMAEGL
;
A
#
# COMPACT_ATOMS: atom_id res chain seq x y z
N MET A 1 13.98 -16.05 -18.63
CA MET A 1 14.49 -16.40 -17.30
C MET A 1 13.82 -15.46 -16.30
N LYS A 2 13.13 -16.00 -15.30
CA LYS A 2 12.43 -15.23 -14.26
C LYS A 2 13.43 -14.89 -13.15
N ASN A 3 14.04 -13.71 -13.24
CA ASN A 3 15.08 -13.27 -12.31
C ASN A 3 14.46 -12.51 -11.13
N LEU A 4 14.93 -12.80 -9.92
CA LEU A 4 14.64 -12.02 -8.72
C LEU A 4 15.82 -11.11 -8.39
N TYR A 5 15.54 -9.83 -8.14
CA TYR A 5 16.53 -8.87 -7.67
C TYR A 5 16.31 -8.63 -6.17
N VAL A 6 17.23 -9.12 -5.35
CA VAL A 6 17.16 -9.02 -3.89
C VAL A 6 17.98 -7.83 -3.43
N ILE A 7 17.31 -6.76 -3.00
CA ILE A 7 17.94 -5.59 -2.40
C ILE A 7 18.10 -5.90 -0.91
N ALA A 8 19.32 -6.21 -0.53
CA ALA A 8 19.71 -6.61 0.83
C ALA A 8 21.06 -5.96 1.18
N PRO A 9 21.13 -4.64 1.38
CA PRO A 9 22.38 -3.95 1.70
C PRO A 9 22.99 -4.36 3.05
N ASN A 10 22.20 -4.92 3.96
CA ASN A 10 22.71 -5.48 5.21
C ASN A 10 23.36 -6.85 4.96
N GLU A 11 24.63 -7.00 5.36
CA GLU A 11 25.39 -8.25 5.26
C GLU A 11 25.15 -9.17 6.46
N ASP A 12 24.82 -8.59 7.62
CA ASP A 12 24.63 -9.29 8.89
C ASP A 12 23.18 -9.80 9.04
N LEU A 13 22.74 -10.65 8.11
CA LEU A 13 21.40 -11.23 8.13
C LEU A 13 21.30 -12.38 9.14
N SER A 14 20.25 -12.41 9.97
CA SER A 14 19.98 -13.53 10.87
C SER A 14 19.67 -14.83 10.11
N GLU A 15 19.88 -15.99 10.76
CA GLU A 15 19.48 -17.29 10.21
C GLU A 15 17.98 -17.29 9.83
N GLN A 16 17.14 -16.66 10.65
CA GLN A 16 15.71 -16.56 10.40
C GLN A 16 15.41 -15.82 9.08
N LEU A 17 16.07 -14.68 8.84
CA LEU A 17 15.86 -13.91 7.61
C LEU A 17 16.47 -14.60 6.38
N GLN A 18 17.62 -15.27 6.53
CA GLN A 18 18.20 -16.08 5.46
C GLN A 18 17.23 -17.18 5.00
N LEU A 19 16.63 -17.91 5.94
CA LEU A 19 15.60 -18.93 5.65
C LEU A 19 14.36 -18.34 4.98
N MET A 20 13.94 -17.13 5.35
CA MET A 20 12.83 -16.43 4.69
C MET A 20 13.16 -16.13 3.22
N ILE A 21 14.38 -15.65 2.93
CA ILE A 21 14.84 -15.33 1.56
C ILE A 21 14.93 -16.60 0.72
N GLU A 22 15.49 -17.69 1.26
CA GLU A 22 15.56 -18.99 0.57
C GLU A 22 14.17 -19.53 0.24
N ALA A 23 13.24 -19.48 1.20
CA ALA A 23 11.87 -19.95 1.00
C ALA A 23 11.13 -19.12 -0.06
N PHE A 24 11.33 -17.80 -0.06
CA PHE A 24 10.74 -16.87 -1.03
C PHE A 24 11.28 -17.10 -2.45
N SER A 25 12.60 -17.24 -2.58
CA SER A 25 13.30 -17.26 -3.87
C SER A 25 13.26 -18.60 -4.59
N ARG A 26 12.80 -19.67 -3.92
CA ARG A 26 12.78 -21.06 -4.42
C ARG A 26 12.21 -21.25 -5.83
N ASN A 27 11.24 -20.43 -6.25
CA ASN A 27 10.57 -20.58 -7.54
C ASN A 27 11.15 -19.68 -8.66
N PHE A 28 12.22 -18.92 -8.38
CA PHE A 28 12.88 -18.07 -9.37
C PHE A 28 14.05 -18.80 -10.02
N ASP A 29 14.29 -18.56 -11.31
CA ASP A 29 15.35 -19.22 -12.07
C ASP A 29 16.74 -18.72 -11.65
N SER A 30 16.83 -17.47 -11.22
CA SER A 30 18.04 -16.87 -10.66
C SER A 30 17.72 -15.78 -9.65
N VAL A 31 18.66 -15.59 -8.73
CA VAL A 31 18.60 -14.59 -7.67
C VAL A 31 19.84 -13.70 -7.79
N ILE A 32 19.62 -12.40 -7.92
CA ILE A 32 20.68 -11.38 -8.05
C ILE A 32 20.64 -10.51 -6.80
N TYR A 33 21.69 -10.58 -5.99
CA TYR A 33 21.80 -9.77 -4.78
C TYR A 33 22.37 -8.39 -5.10
N ILE A 34 21.74 -7.35 -4.57
CA ILE A 34 22.15 -5.95 -4.66
C ILE A 34 22.45 -5.48 -3.24
N ARG A 35 23.75 -5.26 -2.97
CA ARG A 35 24.23 -4.74 -1.69
C ARG A 35 24.38 -3.21 -1.70
N GLU A 36 24.64 -2.65 -2.87
CA GLU A 36 24.83 -1.22 -3.06
C GLU A 36 24.27 -0.81 -4.43
N PHE A 37 23.85 0.45 -4.55
CA PHE A 37 23.46 1.00 -5.84
C PHE A 37 24.70 1.43 -6.63
N LYS A 38 24.77 1.02 -7.90
CA LYS A 38 25.80 1.43 -8.87
C LYS A 38 25.13 2.06 -10.07
N ASP A 39 25.74 3.06 -10.69
CA ASP A 39 25.12 3.78 -11.82
C ASP A 39 24.86 2.92 -13.04
N CYS A 40 25.56 1.80 -13.19
CA CYS A 40 25.32 0.82 -14.25
C CYS A 40 24.14 -0.14 -13.95
N LEU A 41 23.58 -0.11 -12.72
CA LEU A 41 22.54 -1.03 -12.29
C LEU A 41 21.15 -0.53 -12.74
N CYS A 42 20.52 -1.28 -13.64
CA CYS A 42 19.14 -1.01 -14.06
C CYS A 42 18.14 -1.79 -13.21
N LEU A 43 17.35 -1.07 -12.40
CA LEU A 43 16.30 -1.61 -11.53
C LEU A 43 14.88 -1.37 -12.06
N LYS A 44 14.74 -1.00 -13.34
CA LYS A 44 13.47 -0.92 -14.05
C LYS A 44 13.01 -2.29 -14.56
N ASP A 45 11.70 -2.49 -14.64
CA ASP A 45 11.04 -3.68 -15.18
C ASP A 45 11.48 -5.00 -14.50
N LYS A 46 11.76 -4.96 -13.20
CA LYS A 46 12.26 -6.09 -12.41
C LYS A 46 11.23 -6.60 -11.41
N LYS A 47 11.41 -7.86 -11.01
CA LYS A 47 10.83 -8.40 -9.78
C LYS A 47 11.81 -8.16 -8.65
N ILE A 48 11.40 -7.40 -7.65
CA ILE A 48 12.27 -6.93 -6.57
C ILE A 48 11.82 -7.51 -5.25
N LEU A 49 12.78 -7.94 -4.43
CA LEU A 49 12.57 -8.26 -3.03
C LEU A 49 13.41 -7.31 -2.18
N PHE A 50 12.75 -6.48 -1.36
CA PHE A 50 13.42 -5.72 -0.32
C PHE A 50 13.54 -6.57 0.94
N VAL A 51 14.73 -6.64 1.52
CA VAL A 51 15.04 -7.45 2.70
C VAL A 51 15.53 -6.54 3.81
N LEU A 52 14.90 -6.61 4.97
CA LEU A 52 15.24 -5.79 6.13
C LEU A 52 15.51 -6.65 7.35
N GLU A 53 16.65 -6.39 7.98
CA GLU A 53 17.04 -6.94 9.28
C GLU A 53 17.04 -5.81 10.31
N LEU A 54 16.06 -5.83 11.23
CA LEU A 54 15.87 -4.77 12.21
C LEU A 54 16.57 -5.11 13.53
N GLY A 55 17.51 -4.23 13.91
CA GLY A 55 18.07 -4.20 15.26
C GLY A 55 17.06 -3.73 16.31
N PHE A 56 17.53 -3.55 17.55
CA PHE A 56 16.68 -3.13 18.67
C PHE A 56 16.03 -1.75 18.48
N THR A 57 16.60 -0.90 17.63
CA THR A 57 16.09 0.44 17.30
C THR A 57 14.92 0.40 16.31
N GLY A 58 14.67 -0.75 15.66
CA GLY A 58 13.62 -0.88 14.65
C GLY A 58 14.01 -0.38 13.26
N PHE A 59 15.29 -0.07 13.01
CA PHE A 59 15.78 0.42 11.72
C PHE A 59 16.83 -0.53 11.11
N ASP A 60 16.83 -0.62 9.78
CA ASP A 60 17.90 -1.21 8.99
C ASP A 60 18.74 -0.07 8.38
N LEU A 61 19.84 0.31 9.05
CA LEU A 61 20.66 1.44 8.63
C LEU A 61 21.31 1.23 7.23
N PRO A 62 21.84 0.04 6.88
CA PRO A 62 22.26 -0.25 5.52
C PRO A 62 21.17 0.00 4.47
N MET A 63 19.92 -0.40 4.74
CA MET A 63 18.80 -0.13 3.83
C MET A 63 18.52 1.36 3.67
N LEU A 64 18.54 2.12 4.77
CA LEU A 64 18.37 3.57 4.69
C LEU A 64 19.50 4.24 3.88
N LYS A 65 20.75 3.80 4.06
CA LYS A 65 21.89 4.28 3.25
C LYS A 65 21.73 3.93 1.77
N PHE A 66 21.19 2.75 1.44
CA PHE A 66 20.88 2.38 0.07
C PHE A 66 19.89 3.38 -0.56
N PHE A 67 18.80 3.72 0.13
CA PHE A 67 17.85 4.72 -0.38
C PHE A 67 18.43 6.13 -0.47
N GLU A 68 19.25 6.56 0.49
CA GLU A 68 19.93 7.86 0.44
C GLU A 68 20.83 7.98 -0.81
N SER A 69 21.47 6.87 -1.22
CA SER A 69 22.31 6.85 -2.43
C SER A 69 21.53 7.12 -3.73
N LEU A 70 20.20 6.97 -3.72
CA LEU A 70 19.32 7.17 -4.89
C LEU A 70 18.91 8.64 -5.09
N LYS A 71 19.13 9.51 -4.10
CA LYS A 71 18.60 10.89 -4.03
C LYS A 71 18.78 11.72 -5.31
N ASN A 72 19.90 11.53 -6.03
CA ASN A 72 20.24 12.32 -7.23
C ASN A 72 20.08 11.55 -8.54
N LYS A 73 19.44 10.37 -8.53
CA LYS A 73 19.37 9.45 -9.67
C LYS A 73 18.06 9.56 -10.48
N GLY A 74 17.15 10.45 -10.05
CA GLY A 74 15.82 10.64 -10.64
C GLY A 74 14.75 9.77 -9.98
N ASN A 75 13.48 10.01 -10.31
CA ASN A 75 12.34 9.40 -9.62
C ASN A 75 11.87 8.08 -10.23
N ASP A 76 12.54 7.56 -11.26
CA ASP A 76 12.07 6.41 -12.04
C ASP A 76 12.92 5.15 -11.83
N ILE A 77 13.72 5.08 -10.77
CA ILE A 77 14.70 4.01 -10.54
C ILE A 77 14.05 2.62 -10.57
N PHE A 78 12.83 2.50 -10.05
CA PHE A 78 12.08 1.26 -9.99
C PHE A 78 10.88 1.24 -10.94
N TYR A 79 10.81 2.15 -11.91
CA TYR A 79 9.66 2.20 -12.83
C TYR A 79 9.49 0.87 -13.58
N GLY A 80 8.24 0.41 -13.69
CA GLY A 80 7.90 -0.90 -14.25
C GLY A 80 8.21 -2.10 -13.34
N SER A 81 8.94 -1.88 -12.24
CA SER A 81 9.26 -2.93 -11.27
C SER A 81 8.15 -3.16 -10.28
N ILE A 82 8.07 -4.40 -9.81
CA ILE A 82 7.05 -4.87 -8.87
C ILE A 82 7.77 -5.55 -7.71
N ALA A 83 7.43 -5.15 -6.50
CA ALA A 83 8.17 -5.53 -5.31
C ALA A 83 7.34 -6.23 -4.24
N SER A 84 8.07 -6.89 -3.35
CA SER A 84 7.61 -7.43 -2.08
C SER A 84 8.72 -7.26 -1.04
N LEU A 85 8.38 -7.46 0.24
CA LEU A 85 9.29 -7.24 1.36
C LEU A 85 9.30 -8.45 2.30
N LEU A 86 10.50 -8.72 2.81
CA LEU A 86 10.72 -9.58 3.97
C LEU A 86 11.35 -8.73 5.06
N VAL A 87 10.76 -8.74 6.24
CA VAL A 87 11.26 -7.99 7.39
C VAL A 87 11.40 -8.92 8.58
N HIS A 88 12.59 -9.04 9.12
CA HIS A 88 12.83 -9.69 10.40
C HIS A 88 13.21 -8.64 11.45
N SER A 89 12.82 -8.85 12.70
CA SER A 89 13.24 -8.01 13.81
C SER A 89 13.71 -8.84 15.00
N SER A 90 14.82 -8.39 15.60
CA SER A 90 15.28 -8.84 16.91
C SER A 90 14.35 -8.41 18.08
N SER A 91 13.30 -7.64 17.79
CA SER A 91 12.27 -7.16 18.73
C SER A 91 10.87 -7.61 18.31
N GLU A 92 9.88 -7.31 19.16
CA GLU A 92 8.45 -7.51 18.87
C GLU A 92 7.82 -6.32 18.13
N LEU A 93 8.59 -5.26 17.90
CA LEU A 93 8.12 -3.97 17.39
C LEU A 93 8.88 -3.56 16.12
N GLY A 94 8.32 -2.58 15.40
CA GLY A 94 9.01 -1.87 14.32
C GLY A 94 8.85 -2.44 12.91
N THR A 95 8.52 -3.73 12.76
CA THR A 95 8.44 -4.39 11.43
C THR A 95 7.49 -3.70 10.45
N LYS A 96 6.29 -3.33 10.91
CA LYS A 96 5.32 -2.59 10.09
C LYS A 96 5.79 -1.19 9.71
N GLY A 97 6.35 -0.46 10.68
CA GLY A 97 6.85 0.90 10.45
C GLY A 97 7.95 0.92 9.40
N ALA A 98 8.97 0.07 9.60
CA ALA A 98 10.06 -0.06 8.63
C ALA A 98 9.56 -0.45 7.24
N ALA A 99 8.61 -1.40 7.14
CA ALA A 99 8.03 -1.78 5.87
C ALA A 99 7.28 -0.60 5.20
N GLN A 100 6.53 0.19 5.95
CA GLN A 100 5.83 1.38 5.43
C GLN A 100 6.83 2.41 4.88
N ASP A 101 7.93 2.66 5.59
CA ASP A 101 8.96 3.61 5.13
C ASP A 101 9.60 3.16 3.80
N ILE A 102 9.95 1.87 3.69
CA ILE A 102 10.52 1.33 2.44
C ILE A 102 9.52 1.37 1.29
N VAL A 103 8.27 0.97 1.54
CA VAL A 103 7.22 1.02 0.51
C VAL A 103 7.00 2.45 0.03
N PHE A 104 6.91 3.41 0.96
CA PHE A 104 6.73 4.83 0.61
C PHE A 104 7.90 5.36 -0.25
N MET A 105 9.15 5.14 0.18
CA MET A 105 10.31 5.60 -0.56
C MET A 105 10.41 4.93 -1.94
N ALA A 106 10.28 3.60 -2.02
CA ALA A 106 10.35 2.86 -3.28
C ALA A 106 9.21 3.26 -4.24
N ASN A 107 8.01 3.51 -3.72
CA ASN A 107 6.87 3.94 -4.53
C ASN A 107 7.07 5.33 -5.16
N ASN A 108 7.70 6.25 -4.41
CA ASN A 108 8.12 7.56 -4.93
C ASN A 108 9.26 7.47 -5.96
N PHE A 109 9.98 6.35 -6.00
CA PHE A 109 10.94 6.00 -7.05
C PHE A 109 10.33 5.13 -8.17
N GLY A 110 9.00 5.04 -8.25
CA GLY A 110 8.28 4.36 -9.33
C GLY A 110 8.06 2.86 -9.13
N CYS A 111 8.29 2.33 -7.93
CA CYS A 111 8.06 0.92 -7.65
C CYS A 111 6.57 0.62 -7.41
N SER A 112 6.07 -0.45 -8.01
CA SER A 112 4.74 -1.01 -7.67
C SER A 112 4.86 -2.09 -6.60
N PHE A 113 3.81 -2.28 -5.80
CA PHE A 113 3.70 -3.39 -4.86
C PHE A 113 2.43 -4.20 -5.11
N ILE A 114 2.57 -5.52 -5.05
CA ILE A 114 1.41 -6.43 -5.06
C ILE A 114 0.61 -6.26 -3.76
N GLY A 115 -0.67 -6.59 -3.77
CA GLY A 115 -1.45 -6.62 -2.53
C GLY A 115 -0.87 -7.61 -1.50
N HIS A 116 -0.88 -7.28 -0.21
CA HIS A 116 -0.20 -8.05 0.85
C HIS A 116 1.26 -8.34 0.45
N PRO A 117 2.10 -7.30 0.25
CA PRO A 117 3.46 -7.45 -0.25
C PRO A 117 4.49 -7.85 0.82
N LEU A 118 4.08 -8.06 2.08
CA LEU A 118 4.98 -8.19 3.23
C LEU A 118 4.80 -9.53 3.93
N VAL A 119 5.91 -10.22 4.23
CA VAL A 119 6.00 -11.15 5.37
C VAL A 119 6.91 -10.54 6.42
N GLU A 120 6.40 -10.40 7.63
CA GLU A 120 7.17 -9.93 8.78
C GLU A 120 7.38 -11.05 9.80
N ALA A 121 8.54 -11.12 10.40
CA ALA A 121 8.88 -12.05 11.46
C ALA A 121 9.38 -11.26 12.68
N THR A 122 8.60 -11.24 13.76
CA THR A 122 9.05 -10.65 15.04
C THR A 122 9.93 -11.65 15.80
N LYS A 123 10.66 -11.17 16.82
CA LYS A 123 11.61 -11.97 17.61
C LYS A 123 11.10 -13.37 17.98
N SER A 124 9.88 -13.47 18.49
CA SER A 124 9.29 -14.75 18.94
C SER A 124 8.46 -15.47 17.87
N LEU A 125 8.31 -14.89 16.67
CA LEU A 125 7.42 -15.36 15.60
C LEU A 125 5.94 -15.45 16.01
N ARG A 126 5.56 -14.88 17.18
CA ARG A 126 4.20 -14.96 17.73
C ARG A 126 3.16 -14.26 16.86
N ASN A 127 3.59 -13.36 15.99
CA ASN A 127 2.73 -12.75 14.98
C ASN A 127 2.13 -13.80 14.00
N PHE A 128 2.66 -15.03 13.95
CA PHE A 128 2.10 -16.14 13.19
C PHE A 128 1.11 -17.04 13.97
N LEU A 129 0.84 -16.78 15.26
CA LEU A 129 -0.07 -17.62 16.07
C LEU A 129 -1.49 -17.73 15.47
N THR A 130 -1.97 -16.68 14.79
CA THR A 130 -3.28 -16.73 14.11
C THR A 130 -3.26 -17.74 12.96
N TRP A 131 -2.17 -17.82 12.19
CA TRP A 131 -2.01 -18.81 11.12
C TRP A 131 -1.85 -20.23 11.66
N GLN A 132 -1.23 -20.38 12.84
CA GLN A 132 -1.03 -21.69 13.46
C GLN A 132 -2.35 -22.40 13.79
N LYS A 133 -3.40 -21.64 14.13
CA LYS A 133 -4.75 -22.20 14.32
C LYS A 133 -5.31 -22.89 13.07
N THR A 134 -4.88 -22.45 11.89
CA THR A 134 -5.35 -22.97 10.60
C THR A 134 -4.39 -24.02 10.01
N LEU A 135 -3.09 -23.74 10.00
CA LEU A 135 -2.09 -24.61 9.36
C LEU A 135 -1.62 -25.76 10.26
N GLN A 136 -1.72 -25.61 11.58
CA GLN A 136 -1.33 -26.64 12.57
C GLN A 136 0.13 -27.14 12.42
N ILE A 137 1.04 -26.26 12.01
CA ILE A 137 2.49 -26.52 11.91
C ILE A 137 3.29 -25.56 12.81
N PRO A 138 4.58 -25.84 13.11
CA PRO A 138 5.45 -24.94 13.86
C PRO A 138 5.56 -23.52 13.27
N LEU A 139 5.76 -22.50 14.12
CA LEU A 139 5.78 -21.09 13.68
C LEU A 139 6.89 -20.80 12.64
N LYS A 140 8.05 -21.47 12.76
CA LYS A 140 9.15 -21.36 11.79
C LYS A 140 8.73 -21.87 10.40
N ASP A 141 7.94 -22.95 10.36
CA ASP A 141 7.42 -23.53 9.11
C ASP A 141 6.29 -22.67 8.51
N ILE A 142 5.48 -22.01 9.36
CA ILE A 142 4.51 -21.01 8.88
C ILE A 142 5.24 -19.85 8.23
N CYS A 143 6.31 -19.35 8.85
CA CYS A 143 7.10 -18.26 8.31
C CYS A 143 7.63 -18.57 6.89
N THR A 144 8.27 -19.74 6.73
CA THR A 144 8.81 -20.16 5.43
C THR A 144 7.69 -20.45 4.42
N HIS A 145 6.57 -21.03 4.85
CA HIS A 145 5.40 -21.23 4.00
C HIS A 145 4.83 -19.91 3.46
N LEU A 146 4.67 -18.89 4.32
CA LEU A 146 4.20 -17.57 3.91
C LEU A 146 5.19 -16.88 2.96
N CYS A 147 6.50 -17.01 3.22
CA CYS A 147 7.54 -16.47 2.33
C CYS A 147 7.48 -17.13 0.94
N SER A 148 7.36 -18.46 0.89
CA SER A 148 7.26 -19.20 -0.38
C SER A 148 6.00 -18.84 -1.17
N ASN A 149 4.87 -18.70 -0.48
CA ASN A 149 3.62 -18.24 -1.10
C ASN A 149 3.75 -16.82 -1.66
N LEU A 150 4.39 -15.90 -0.92
CA LEU A 150 4.61 -14.53 -1.40
C LEU A 150 5.54 -14.51 -2.61
N GLY A 151 6.63 -15.28 -2.59
CA GLY A 151 7.56 -15.41 -3.71
C GLY A 151 6.88 -15.93 -4.97
N LYS A 152 6.05 -16.97 -4.85
CA LYS A 152 5.24 -17.49 -5.96
C LYS A 152 4.26 -16.44 -6.49
N ARG A 153 3.57 -15.72 -5.61
CA ARG A 153 2.65 -14.64 -6.01
C ARG A 153 3.37 -13.55 -6.77
N LEU A 154 4.56 -13.11 -6.31
CA LEU A 154 5.36 -12.11 -7.02
C LEU A 154 5.82 -12.60 -8.41
N LEU A 155 6.27 -13.86 -8.48
CA LEU A 155 6.72 -14.52 -9.71
C LEU A 155 5.62 -14.57 -10.78
N ASP A 156 4.42 -14.96 -10.36
CA ASP A 156 3.26 -15.15 -11.25
C ASP A 156 2.51 -13.84 -11.52
N TYR A 157 2.76 -12.80 -10.73
CA TYR A 157 2.11 -11.51 -10.90
C TYR A 157 2.43 -10.91 -12.27
N LYS A 158 1.38 -10.60 -13.03
CA LYS A 158 1.46 -9.84 -14.28
C LYS A 158 0.83 -8.48 -14.02
N ASN A 159 1.39 -7.43 -14.63
CA ASN A 159 0.71 -6.14 -14.62
C ASN A 159 -0.69 -6.33 -15.20
N VAL A 160 -1.68 -5.67 -14.57
CA VAL A 160 -3.06 -5.69 -15.03
C VAL A 160 -3.07 -5.25 -16.49
N SER A 161 -3.64 -6.06 -17.37
CA SER A 161 -3.73 -5.69 -18.79
C SER A 161 -4.70 -4.54 -18.94
N HIS A 162 -4.31 -3.53 -19.73
CA HIS A 162 -5.20 -2.47 -20.21
C HIS A 162 -6.28 -3.08 -21.11
N ASP A 163 -7.28 -3.67 -20.50
CA ASP A 163 -8.43 -4.19 -21.22
C ASP A 163 -9.28 -3.00 -21.68
N LYS A 164 -9.89 -3.12 -22.87
CA LYS A 164 -10.55 -1.98 -23.56
C LYS A 164 -11.86 -1.52 -22.93
N THR A 165 -12.20 -2.02 -21.75
CA THR A 165 -13.41 -1.62 -21.00
C THR A 165 -13.10 -0.40 -20.13
N LYS A 166 -14.04 0.55 -20.06
CA LYS A 166 -13.89 1.70 -19.15
C LYS A 166 -13.78 1.19 -17.72
N LYS A 167 -12.67 1.50 -17.05
CA LYS A 167 -12.39 1.13 -15.66
C LYS A 167 -13.14 2.06 -14.70
N ASN A 168 -13.54 1.52 -13.55
CA ASN A 168 -14.28 2.23 -12.52
C ASN A 168 -13.32 2.74 -11.42
N ILE A 169 -13.39 4.03 -11.12
CA ILE A 169 -12.67 4.67 -10.03
C ILE A 169 -13.70 5.07 -8.97
N THR A 170 -13.55 4.56 -7.75
CA THR A 170 -14.33 5.05 -6.60
C THR A 170 -13.47 6.02 -5.78
N VAL A 171 -13.97 7.22 -5.56
CA VAL A 171 -13.29 8.24 -4.76
C VAL A 171 -13.99 8.34 -3.41
N LEU A 172 -13.24 8.20 -2.34
CA LEU A 172 -13.75 8.27 -0.96
C LEU A 172 -13.14 9.47 -0.26
N TYR A 173 -13.99 10.33 0.28
CA TYR A 173 -13.55 11.50 1.02
C TYR A 173 -14.51 11.85 2.14
N SER A 174 -14.00 12.59 3.12
CA SER A 174 -14.78 13.16 4.21
C SER A 174 -14.34 14.60 4.36
N SER A 175 -15.15 15.54 3.89
CA SER A 175 -14.86 16.97 4.06
C SER A 175 -15.91 17.61 4.98
N PRO A 176 -15.52 18.14 6.15
CA PRO A 176 -16.42 18.88 7.01
C PRO A 176 -16.57 20.35 6.58
N HIS A 177 -15.76 20.81 5.62
CA HIS A 177 -15.66 22.22 5.24
C HIS A 177 -16.25 22.48 3.85
N LYS A 178 -16.73 23.71 3.64
CA LYS A 178 -17.24 24.16 2.33
C LYS A 178 -16.15 24.21 1.25
N VAL A 179 -14.87 24.33 1.65
CA VAL A 179 -13.71 24.41 0.76
C VAL A 179 -12.64 23.44 1.26
N SER A 180 -12.04 22.66 0.36
CA SER A 180 -11.07 21.61 0.70
C SER A 180 -9.93 21.56 -0.32
N ASN A 181 -8.72 21.94 0.09
CA ASN A 181 -7.53 21.89 -0.79
C ASN A 181 -7.27 20.47 -1.32
N THR A 182 -7.55 19.42 -0.55
CA THR A 182 -7.43 18.03 -0.99
C THR A 182 -8.44 17.67 -2.09
N LEU A 183 -9.68 18.15 -1.96
CA LEU A 183 -10.72 17.91 -2.96
C LEU A 183 -10.41 18.68 -4.25
N GLU A 184 -9.94 19.92 -4.15
CA GLU A 184 -9.53 20.70 -5.31
C GLU A 184 -8.35 20.06 -6.05
N LEU A 185 -7.35 19.54 -5.33
CA LEU A 185 -6.25 18.80 -5.93
C LEU A 185 -6.75 17.54 -6.67
N TRP A 186 -7.72 16.83 -6.10
CA TRP A 186 -8.37 15.71 -6.78
C TRP A 186 -9.08 16.17 -8.05
N HIS A 187 -9.86 17.25 -8.01
CA HIS A 187 -10.56 17.77 -9.18
C HIS A 187 -9.60 18.20 -10.30
N MET A 188 -8.41 18.71 -9.99
CA MET A 188 -7.37 18.98 -11.00
C MET A 188 -6.93 17.68 -11.68
N ALA A 189 -6.70 16.61 -10.91
CA ALA A 189 -6.28 15.32 -11.44
C ALA A 189 -7.41 14.65 -12.25
N SER A 190 -8.64 14.63 -11.74
CA SER A 190 -9.78 13.92 -12.34
C SER A 190 -10.18 14.47 -13.72
N LYS A 191 -9.96 15.77 -13.97
CA LYS A 191 -10.11 16.38 -15.32
C LYS A 191 -9.29 15.69 -16.41
N ASN A 192 -8.20 15.01 -16.04
CA ASN A 192 -7.31 14.30 -16.97
C ASN A 192 -7.67 12.80 -17.10
N LEU A 193 -8.73 12.31 -16.44
CA LEU A 193 -9.16 10.91 -16.42
C LEU A 193 -10.45 10.69 -17.22
N THR A 194 -10.55 11.25 -18.44
CA THR A 194 -11.79 11.29 -19.24
C THR A 194 -12.29 9.92 -19.71
N ASP A 195 -11.42 8.92 -19.76
CA ASP A 195 -11.76 7.56 -20.21
C ASP A 195 -12.23 6.64 -19.06
N PHE A 196 -12.31 7.15 -17.84
CA PHE A 196 -12.68 6.39 -16.64
C PHE A 196 -14.08 6.75 -16.15
N ILE A 197 -14.75 5.79 -15.51
CA ILE A 197 -16.01 6.03 -14.81
C ILE A 197 -15.66 6.40 -13.37
N ILE A 198 -15.85 7.66 -13.00
CA ILE A 198 -15.54 8.17 -11.67
C ILE A 198 -16.83 8.24 -10.85
N ASN A 199 -16.82 7.58 -9.70
CA ASN A 199 -17.90 7.62 -8.71
C ASN A 199 -17.36 8.22 -7.40
N GLU A 200 -17.76 9.45 -7.10
CA GLU A 200 -17.33 10.16 -5.89
C GLU A 200 -18.34 9.95 -4.76
N ILE A 201 -17.84 9.52 -3.60
CA ILE A 201 -18.65 9.28 -2.40
C ILE A 201 -18.08 10.14 -1.27
N GLN A 202 -18.84 11.18 -0.93
CA GLN A 202 -18.66 11.91 0.31
C GLN A 202 -19.21 11.08 1.46
N ILE A 203 -18.41 10.91 2.51
CA ILE A 203 -18.84 10.32 3.78
C ILE A 203 -19.05 11.46 4.76
N GLU A 204 -20.31 11.79 5.03
CA GLU A 204 -20.66 12.84 5.97
C GLU A 204 -20.44 12.41 7.42
N ASN A 205 -20.31 13.39 8.30
CA ASN A 205 -20.10 13.13 9.72
C ASN A 205 -21.30 12.39 10.33
N GLY A 206 -21.03 11.26 10.99
CA GLY A 206 -22.05 10.42 11.63
C GLY A 206 -22.69 9.37 10.72
N GLU A 207 -22.42 9.37 9.41
CA GLU A 207 -22.95 8.34 8.49
C GLU A 207 -22.28 6.98 8.68
N ILE A 208 -21.06 6.97 9.20
CA ILE A 208 -20.31 5.76 9.52
C ILE A 208 -20.05 5.72 11.02
N LEU A 209 -20.68 4.75 11.69
CA LEU A 209 -20.43 4.43 13.09
C LEU A 209 -19.01 3.88 13.28
N ASP A 210 -18.51 3.71 14.50
CA ASP A 210 -17.24 3.02 14.75
C ASP A 210 -17.37 1.50 14.76
N CYS A 211 -16.31 0.78 14.41
CA CYS A 211 -16.34 -0.69 14.37
C CYS A 211 -16.22 -1.24 15.80
N LYS A 212 -17.26 -1.91 16.32
CA LYS A 212 -17.24 -2.50 17.68
C LYS A 212 -16.32 -3.71 17.88
N GLY A 213 -15.64 -4.17 16.83
CA GLY A 213 -14.87 -5.42 16.90
C GLY A 213 -15.76 -6.65 17.16
N CYS A 214 -16.70 -6.92 16.24
CA CYS A 214 -17.56 -8.11 16.32
C CYS A 214 -16.73 -9.41 16.40
N SER A 215 -17.30 -10.47 16.99
CA SER A 215 -16.67 -11.80 16.91
C SER A 215 -16.47 -12.23 15.44
N TYR A 216 -15.46 -13.07 15.19
CA TYR A 216 -15.16 -13.56 13.84
C TYR A 216 -16.38 -14.20 13.15
N THR A 217 -17.12 -15.03 13.88
CA THR A 217 -18.32 -15.71 13.39
C THR A 217 -19.42 -14.73 13.00
N LEU A 218 -19.61 -13.66 13.80
CA LEU A 218 -20.59 -12.62 13.52
C LEU A 218 -20.19 -11.77 12.30
N CYS A 219 -18.92 -11.36 12.23
CA CYS A 219 -18.38 -10.62 11.10
C CYS A 219 -18.53 -11.42 9.79
N LEU A 220 -18.18 -12.71 9.82
CA LEU A 220 -18.32 -13.63 8.69
C LEU A 220 -19.79 -13.80 8.26
N HIS A 221 -20.72 -13.90 9.19
CA HIS A 221 -22.16 -14.04 8.89
C HIS A 221 -22.69 -12.84 8.09
N TYR A 222 -22.38 -11.62 8.53
CA TYR A 222 -22.81 -10.40 7.86
C TYR A 222 -22.08 -10.18 6.53
N GLY A 223 -20.76 -10.45 6.49
CA GLY A 223 -19.94 -10.34 5.27
C GLY A 223 -20.46 -11.18 4.12
N LYS A 224 -20.89 -12.42 4.38
CA LYS A 224 -21.51 -13.29 3.36
C LYS A 224 -22.80 -12.72 2.74
N LYS A 225 -23.42 -11.71 3.34
CA LYS A 225 -24.69 -11.10 2.90
C LYS A 225 -24.53 -9.67 2.40
N ASN A 226 -23.31 -9.18 2.15
CA ASN A 226 -23.04 -7.76 1.84
C ASN A 226 -23.57 -6.79 2.91
N ARG A 227 -23.62 -7.25 4.16
CA ARG A 227 -24.03 -6.43 5.29
C ARG A 227 -22.86 -6.27 6.23
N CYS A 228 -22.90 -5.19 7.00
CA CYS A 228 -22.18 -5.08 8.25
C CYS A 228 -23.22 -5.18 9.37
N PHE A 229 -22.81 -5.51 10.60
CA PHE A 229 -23.70 -5.44 11.76
C PHE A 229 -24.44 -4.10 11.84
N TYR A 230 -23.82 -3.03 11.35
CA TYR A 230 -24.36 -1.67 11.41
C TYR A 230 -25.29 -1.27 10.25
N GLY A 231 -25.27 -2.00 9.13
CA GLY A 231 -25.99 -1.55 7.93
C GLY A 231 -25.60 -0.13 7.49
N GLY A 232 -26.59 0.61 6.97
CA GLY A 232 -26.51 2.05 6.70
C GLY A 232 -25.63 2.43 5.50
N PHE A 233 -25.14 3.68 5.51
CA PHE A 233 -24.38 4.28 4.42
C PHE A 233 -23.21 3.41 3.94
N MET A 234 -22.52 2.75 4.88
CA MET A 234 -21.44 1.83 4.54
C MET A 234 -21.92 0.69 3.62
N THR A 235 -23.03 0.03 3.95
CA THR A 235 -23.52 -1.14 3.19
C THR A 235 -24.26 -0.76 1.92
N GLU A 236 -24.88 0.42 1.91
CA GLU A 236 -25.72 0.89 0.81
C GLU A 236 -24.88 1.59 -0.28
N ASN A 237 -23.84 2.32 0.11
CA ASN A 237 -23.05 3.15 -0.80
C ASN A 237 -21.59 2.68 -0.93
N VAL A 238 -20.87 2.59 0.19
CA VAL A 238 -19.41 2.40 0.17
C VAL A 238 -19.00 0.98 -0.26
N LEU A 239 -19.54 -0.06 0.37
CA LEU A 239 -19.18 -1.45 0.04
C LEU A 239 -19.51 -1.82 -1.41
N PRO A 240 -20.71 -1.51 -1.95
CA PRO A 240 -21.03 -1.81 -3.35
C PRO A 240 -20.14 -1.04 -4.33
N ALA A 241 -19.76 0.20 -4.01
CA ALA A 241 -18.87 0.98 -4.86
C ALA A 241 -17.46 0.37 -4.92
N ILE A 242 -16.87 0.01 -3.77
CA ILE A 242 -15.56 -0.66 -3.71
C ILE A 242 -15.62 -2.02 -4.40
N GLU A 243 -16.72 -2.76 -4.28
CA GLU A 243 -16.91 -4.05 -4.96
C GLU A 243 -16.82 -3.88 -6.49
N LYS A 244 -17.44 -2.84 -7.06
CA LYS A 244 -17.45 -2.54 -8.50
C LYS A 244 -16.19 -1.85 -9.02
N ALA A 245 -15.42 -1.21 -8.14
CA ALA A 245 -14.27 -0.40 -8.51
C ALA A 245 -13.07 -1.23 -9.00
N ASP A 246 -12.36 -0.74 -10.01
CA ASP A 246 -11.03 -1.21 -10.38
C ASP A 246 -9.94 -0.50 -9.55
N SER A 247 -10.21 0.74 -9.13
CA SER A 247 -9.37 1.45 -8.16
C SER A 247 -10.16 2.29 -7.16
N ILE A 248 -9.52 2.56 -6.02
CA ILE A 248 -10.03 3.42 -4.98
C ILE A 248 -9.05 4.57 -4.74
N VAL A 249 -9.56 5.79 -4.76
CA VAL A 249 -8.82 7.01 -4.44
C VAL A 249 -9.27 7.51 -3.08
N TRP A 250 -8.32 7.66 -2.15
CA TRP A 250 -8.58 8.14 -0.80
C TRP A 250 -8.14 9.61 -0.70
N LEU A 251 -9.10 10.52 -0.51
CA LEU A 251 -8.78 11.92 -0.28
C LEU A 251 -8.63 12.15 1.22
N CYS A 252 -7.40 12.29 1.67
CA CYS A 252 -7.05 12.38 3.07
C CYS A 252 -6.44 13.75 3.36
N PRO A 253 -7.24 14.78 3.71
CA PRO A 253 -6.68 15.95 4.37
C PRO A 253 -5.93 15.50 5.64
N ASN A 254 -4.75 16.07 5.87
CA ASN A 254 -3.98 15.75 7.08
C ASN A 254 -4.54 16.54 8.26
N TYR A 255 -5.25 15.84 9.16
CA TYR A 255 -5.68 16.36 10.45
C TYR A 255 -4.86 15.70 11.56
N ASN A 256 -3.92 16.45 12.15
CA ASN A 256 -3.06 15.99 13.25
C ASN A 256 -2.24 14.73 12.91
N ASP A 257 -1.65 14.70 11.72
CA ASP A 257 -0.84 13.59 11.20
C ASP A 257 -1.59 12.25 11.14
N ALA A 258 -2.91 12.30 10.92
CA ALA A 258 -3.78 11.14 10.90
C ALA A 258 -4.80 11.16 9.75
N ILE A 259 -5.20 9.97 9.32
CA ILE A 259 -6.36 9.80 8.44
C ILE A 259 -7.63 10.23 9.18
N ALA A 260 -8.49 10.99 8.50
CA ALA A 260 -9.77 11.45 9.04
C ALA A 260 -10.61 10.29 9.62
N ALA A 261 -11.30 10.54 10.74
CA ALA A 261 -12.00 9.52 11.51
C ALA A 261 -12.99 8.69 10.67
N ASN A 262 -13.80 9.34 9.83
CA ASN A 262 -14.75 8.67 8.94
C ASN A 262 -14.08 7.72 7.94
N LEU A 263 -12.92 8.10 7.39
CA LEU A 263 -12.16 7.27 6.47
C LEU A 263 -11.52 6.09 7.23
N THR A 264 -10.97 6.34 8.41
CA THR A 264 -10.48 5.28 9.30
C THR A 264 -11.59 4.28 9.67
N ALA A 265 -12.79 4.77 10.01
CA ALA A 265 -13.96 3.95 10.31
C ALA A 265 -14.43 3.12 9.10
N THR A 266 -14.26 3.66 7.88
CA THR A 266 -14.48 2.95 6.61
C THR A 266 -13.48 1.83 6.42
N ILE A 267 -12.18 2.13 6.53
CA ILE A 267 -11.07 1.16 6.40
C ILE A 267 -11.25 -0.02 7.37
N ASN A 268 -11.62 0.28 8.62
CA ASN A 268 -11.85 -0.73 9.66
C ASN A 268 -12.99 -1.70 9.34
N ARG A 269 -13.92 -1.32 8.45
CA ARG A 269 -15.05 -2.14 8.03
C ARG A 269 -14.79 -2.96 6.78
N LEU A 270 -13.75 -2.66 6.00
CA LEU A 270 -13.48 -3.35 4.73
C LEU A 270 -13.24 -4.86 4.88
N THR A 271 -12.86 -5.32 6.07
CA THR A 271 -12.73 -6.75 6.37
C THR A 271 -14.00 -7.54 6.06
N VAL A 272 -15.17 -6.91 6.16
CA VAL A 272 -16.47 -7.54 5.83
C VAL A 272 -16.56 -7.94 4.36
N LEU A 273 -15.97 -7.13 3.47
CA LEU A 273 -15.99 -7.32 2.02
C LEU A 273 -14.92 -8.32 1.56
N TYR A 274 -13.86 -8.48 2.33
CA TYR A 274 -12.80 -9.47 2.07
C TYR A 274 -13.33 -10.90 1.96
N HIS A 275 -14.48 -11.20 2.61
CA HIS A 275 -15.14 -12.50 2.50
C HIS A 275 -15.85 -12.75 1.16
N LYS A 276 -15.99 -11.72 0.31
CA LYS A 276 -16.66 -11.80 -0.99
C LYS A 276 -15.73 -11.54 -2.16
N THR A 277 -14.89 -10.51 -2.06
CA THR A 277 -13.89 -10.19 -3.09
C THR A 277 -12.54 -9.96 -2.45
N GLY A 278 -11.50 -10.48 -3.08
CA GLY A 278 -10.13 -10.07 -2.78
C GLY A 278 -9.89 -8.63 -3.21
N PHE A 279 -8.95 -7.95 -2.55
CA PHE A 279 -8.49 -6.62 -2.94
C PHE A 279 -7.23 -6.66 -3.83
N HIS A 280 -6.70 -7.85 -4.09
CA HIS A 280 -5.45 -8.07 -4.81
C HIS A 280 -5.42 -7.51 -6.24
N ASP A 281 -6.59 -7.45 -6.88
CA ASP A 281 -6.75 -6.98 -8.26
C ASP A 281 -7.24 -5.53 -8.32
N LYS A 282 -7.37 -4.86 -7.16
CA LYS A 282 -7.81 -3.46 -7.07
C LYS A 282 -6.64 -2.57 -6.69
N SER A 283 -6.48 -1.47 -7.42
CA SER A 283 -5.45 -0.47 -7.15
C SER A 283 -5.92 0.52 -6.09
N THR A 284 -5.02 0.99 -5.23
CA THR A 284 -5.31 2.08 -4.29
C THR A 284 -4.42 3.28 -4.58
N PHE A 285 -5.02 4.48 -4.51
CA PHE A 285 -4.37 5.77 -4.67
C PHE A 285 -4.70 6.71 -3.51
N GLY A 286 -3.86 7.70 -3.27
CA GLY A 286 -4.06 8.70 -2.22
C GLY A 286 -3.86 10.12 -2.73
N VAL A 287 -4.70 11.05 -2.28
CA VAL A 287 -4.49 12.49 -2.43
C VAL A 287 -4.44 13.05 -1.03
N ILE A 288 -3.30 13.62 -0.65
CA ILE A 288 -3.06 14.12 0.70
C ILE A 288 -2.63 15.57 0.62
N VAL A 289 -3.31 16.43 1.37
CA VAL A 289 -2.89 17.82 1.54
C VAL A 289 -2.73 18.09 3.02
N SER A 290 -1.55 18.54 3.41
CA SER A 290 -1.23 18.96 4.77
C SER A 290 -1.33 20.47 4.93
N GLY A 291 -1.69 20.94 6.11
CA GLY A 291 -1.67 22.39 6.40
C GLY A 291 -0.24 22.93 6.57
N ASN A 292 0.61 22.21 7.31
CA ASN A 292 1.95 22.66 7.68
C ASN A 292 3.00 21.55 7.78
N SER A 293 2.60 20.27 7.90
CA SER A 293 3.51 19.13 8.05
C SER A 293 3.77 18.42 6.72
N GLY A 294 4.79 17.55 6.72
CA GLY A 294 4.94 16.55 5.66
C GLY A 294 3.73 15.62 5.63
N SER A 295 3.36 15.16 4.44
CA SER A 295 2.21 14.25 4.26
C SER A 295 2.56 12.78 4.39
N ASP A 296 3.82 12.44 4.65
CA ASP A 296 4.31 11.06 4.67
C ASP A 296 3.72 10.25 5.83
N SER A 297 3.43 10.90 6.97
CA SER A 297 2.75 10.26 8.12
C SER A 297 1.41 9.65 7.72
N VAL A 298 0.57 10.40 6.99
CA VAL A 298 -0.74 9.96 6.48
C VAL A 298 -0.56 8.98 5.31
N ALA A 299 0.41 9.23 4.42
CA ALA A 299 0.69 8.32 3.30
C ALA A 299 1.06 6.91 3.78
N LYS A 300 1.92 6.83 4.81
CA LYS A 300 2.34 5.56 5.42
C LYS A 300 1.19 4.86 6.13
N GLN A 301 0.26 5.60 6.74
CA GLN A 301 -0.97 5.01 7.28
C GLN A 301 -1.82 4.37 6.18
N LEU A 302 -2.01 5.05 5.05
CA LEU A 302 -2.74 4.48 3.90
C LEU A 302 -2.04 3.23 3.35
N ILE A 303 -0.72 3.27 3.16
CA ILE A 303 0.08 2.13 2.71
C ILE A 303 -0.08 0.94 3.66
N GLY A 304 0.07 1.19 4.97
CA GLY A 304 -0.03 0.17 6.01
C GLY A 304 -1.41 -0.47 6.06
N ALA A 305 -2.45 0.36 6.07
CA ALA A 305 -3.82 -0.11 6.18
C ALA A 305 -4.30 -0.80 4.89
N LEU A 306 -4.08 -0.20 3.73
CA LEU A 306 -4.71 -0.64 2.49
C LEU A 306 -3.86 -1.66 1.73
N SER A 307 -2.57 -1.40 1.53
CA SER A 307 -1.73 -2.31 0.75
C SER A 307 -1.15 -3.45 1.60
N ILE A 308 -0.54 -3.11 2.74
CA ILE A 308 0.08 -4.09 3.64
C ILE A 308 -0.95 -4.95 4.37
N ASN A 309 -2.05 -4.35 4.88
CA ASN A 309 -3.04 -5.07 5.69
C ASN A 309 -4.27 -5.57 4.91
N LYS A 310 -4.87 -4.78 4.02
CA LYS A 310 -6.05 -5.22 3.23
C LYS A 310 -5.68 -5.89 1.92
N GLY A 311 -4.49 -5.62 1.40
CA GLY A 311 -4.01 -6.27 0.18
C GLY A 311 -4.46 -5.60 -1.11
N PHE A 312 -4.68 -4.29 -1.10
CA PHE A 312 -4.76 -3.51 -2.33
C PHE A 312 -3.39 -3.46 -3.02
N ARG A 313 -3.38 -3.52 -4.35
CA ARG A 313 -2.18 -3.21 -5.14
C ARG A 313 -1.84 -1.74 -4.95
N LEU A 314 -0.55 -1.44 -4.85
CA LEU A 314 -0.03 -0.07 -4.86
C LEU A 314 0.70 0.17 -6.20
N PRO A 315 0.09 0.85 -7.18
CA PRO A 315 0.75 1.24 -8.42
C PRO A 315 1.90 2.23 -8.17
N PRO A 316 2.77 2.53 -9.16
CA PRO A 316 3.86 3.48 -8.96
C PRO A 316 3.31 4.89 -8.75
N TYR A 317 3.97 5.70 -7.92
CA TYR A 317 3.54 7.07 -7.60
C TYR A 317 2.08 7.17 -7.13
N ALA A 318 1.64 6.20 -6.33
CA ALA A 318 0.23 6.04 -6.00
C ALA A 318 -0.34 7.14 -5.09
N ILE A 319 0.52 7.94 -4.45
CA ILE A 319 0.11 8.98 -3.51
C ILE A 319 0.68 10.32 -3.95
N ILE A 320 -0.21 11.27 -4.28
CA ILE A 320 0.15 12.67 -4.47
C ILE A 320 0.01 13.41 -3.13
N THR A 321 1.02 14.21 -2.80
CA THR A 321 1.09 14.99 -1.56
C THR A 321 1.35 16.46 -1.84
N GLU A 322 0.75 17.36 -1.06
CA GLU A 322 1.03 18.80 -1.07
C GLU A 322 0.86 19.45 0.30
N THR A 323 1.36 20.68 0.44
CA THR A 323 1.16 21.51 1.64
C THR A 323 0.41 22.80 1.30
N ALA A 324 -0.82 22.92 1.80
CA ALA A 324 -1.71 24.05 1.58
C ALA A 324 -2.72 24.18 2.75
N ASN A 325 -2.56 25.22 3.58
CA ASN A 325 -3.42 25.47 4.76
C ASN A 325 -4.65 26.29 4.41
N ASP A 326 -4.46 27.53 3.97
CA ASP A 326 -5.57 28.47 3.75
C ASP A 326 -6.51 27.94 2.66
N PRO A 327 -7.82 28.25 2.72
CA PRO A 327 -8.75 27.94 1.65
C PRO A 327 -8.22 28.42 0.29
N ASN A 328 -8.26 27.54 -0.71
CA ASN A 328 -7.78 27.80 -2.07
C ASN A 328 -6.26 28.05 -2.19
N SER A 329 -5.46 27.83 -1.14
CA SER A 329 -4.00 27.98 -1.25
C SER A 329 -3.36 26.91 -2.12
N ILE A 330 -4.03 25.78 -2.36
CA ILE A 330 -3.55 24.74 -3.29
C ILE A 330 -3.31 25.28 -4.70
N PHE A 331 -4.15 26.21 -5.17
CA PHE A 331 -4.01 26.85 -6.49
C PHE A 331 -2.80 27.78 -6.60
N LYS A 332 -2.19 28.16 -5.47
CA LYS A 332 -1.01 29.01 -5.42
C LYS A 332 0.29 28.22 -5.52
N ILE A 333 0.24 26.89 -5.42
CA ILE A 333 1.41 26.04 -5.54
C ILE A 333 1.88 26.04 -7.00
N GLU A 334 3.15 26.36 -7.20
CA GLU A 334 3.75 26.41 -8.53
C GLU A 334 3.67 25.04 -9.22
N GLY A 335 3.16 25.04 -10.46
CA GLY A 335 3.08 23.81 -11.26
C GLY A 335 2.05 22.78 -10.79
N ILE A 336 1.14 23.13 -9.87
CA ILE A 336 0.19 22.17 -9.26
C ILE A 336 -0.68 21.43 -10.29
N GLU A 337 -1.17 22.14 -11.31
CA GLU A 337 -1.96 21.56 -12.41
C GLU A 337 -1.15 20.52 -13.19
N ASN A 338 0.14 20.78 -13.42
CA ASN A 338 1.02 19.82 -14.10
C ASN A 338 1.29 18.61 -13.20
N LYS A 339 1.49 18.81 -11.89
CA LYS A 339 1.64 17.72 -10.93
C LYS A 339 0.39 16.83 -10.88
N ALA A 340 -0.79 17.43 -10.83
CA ALA A 340 -2.07 16.73 -10.86
C ALA A 340 -2.27 15.95 -12.17
N LYS A 341 -1.88 16.53 -13.31
CA LYS A 341 -1.88 15.85 -14.61
C LYS A 341 -0.94 14.65 -14.66
N ILE A 342 0.28 14.77 -14.13
CA ILE A 342 1.24 13.66 -14.06
C ILE A 342 0.69 12.54 -13.17
N PHE A 343 0.10 12.89 -12.02
CA PHE A 343 -0.54 11.91 -11.14
C PHE A 343 -1.68 11.16 -11.84
N ALA A 344 -2.57 11.87 -12.55
CA ALA A 344 -3.63 11.26 -13.33
C ALA A 344 -3.10 10.31 -14.42
N LYS A 345 -1.99 10.66 -15.08
CA LYS A 345 -1.32 9.77 -16.04
C LYS A 345 -0.87 8.46 -15.37
N HIS A 346 -0.23 8.53 -14.22
CA HIS A 346 0.19 7.34 -13.48
C HIS A 346 -1.00 6.51 -12.97
N MET A 347 -2.10 7.16 -12.59
CA MET A 347 -3.33 6.44 -12.26
C MET A 347 -3.86 5.63 -13.44
N ALA A 348 -3.89 6.23 -14.63
CA ALA A 348 -4.34 5.56 -15.85
C ALA A 348 -3.42 4.39 -16.24
N GLU A 349 -2.10 4.53 -16.06
CA GLU A 349 -1.13 3.43 -16.26
C GLU A 349 -1.25 2.33 -15.19
N GLY A 350 -1.71 2.69 -13.99
CA GLY A 350 -1.88 1.78 -12.85
C GLY A 350 -3.19 0.99 -12.84
N LEU A 351 -4.08 1.24 -13.81
CA LEU A 351 -5.41 0.67 -13.99
C LEU A 351 -5.48 -0.22 -15.25
#